data_AF-A0A1Y2IQZ9-F1
#
_entry.id   AF-A0A1Y2IQZ9-F1
#
_cell.length_a   1.000
_cell.length_b   1.000
_cell.length_c   1.000
_cell.angle_alpha   90.00
_cell.angle_beta   90.00
_cell.angle_gamma   90.00
#
_symmetry.space_group_name_H-M   'P 1'
#
loop_
_entity.id
_entity.type
_entity.pdbx_description
1 polymer ?
#
loop_
_entity_poly.entity_id
_entity_poly.type
_entity_poly.pdbx_seq_one_letter_code
_entity_poly.pdbx_strand_id
1 'polypeptide(L)' 'MANPGNVARGLKGTLSNPNNSEEAKERAAERLQQMEQSGEADSAEAHAGQVERGHKAAISNPKNSEEAKQHSKKVLEDM' A
#
# COMPACT_ATOMS: atom_id res chain seq x y z
N MET A 1 -8.46 1.84 12.77
CA MET A 1 -8.51 0.62 11.93
C MET A 1 -7.26 0.57 11.08
N ALA A 2 -6.57 -0.58 11.04
CA ALA A 2 -5.46 -0.77 10.11
C ALA A 2 -6.03 -0.77 8.67
N ASN A 3 -5.40 -0.04 7.75
CA ASN A 3 -5.80 -0.07 6.35
C ASN A 3 -5.48 -1.47 5.79
N PRO A 4 -6.46 -2.19 5.20
CA PRO A 4 -6.26 -3.53 4.67
C PRO A 4 -5.07 -3.66 3.71
N GLY A 5 -4.81 -2.65 2.87
CA GLY A 5 -3.65 -2.62 1.98
C GLY A 5 -2.31 -2.57 2.72
N ASN A 6 -2.25 -1.89 3.87
CA ASN A 6 -1.04 -1.87 4.70
C ASN A 6 -0.80 -3.23 5.36
N VAL A 7 -1.87 -3.90 5.79
CA VAL A 7 -1.79 -5.25 6.37
C VAL A 7 -1.30 -6.24 5.31
N ALA A 8 -1.87 -6.23 4.11
CA ALA A 8 -1.44 -7.07 3.00
C ALA A 8 0.04 -6.84 2.63
N ARG A 9 0.51 -5.58 2.59
CA ARG A 9 1.93 -5.27 2.38
C ARG A 9 2.83 -5.83 3.48
N GLY A 10 2.41 -5.72 4.74
CA GLY A 10 3.13 -6.29 5.88
C GLY A 10 3.28 -7.80 5.77
N LEU A 11 2.19 -8.51 5.45
CA LEU A 11 2.17 -9.95 5.24
C LEU A 11 3.08 -10.39 4.07
N LYS A 12 3.09 -9.61 2.98
CA LYS A 12 4.02 -9.84 1.85
C LYS A 12 5.49 -9.63 2.25
N GLY A 13 5.75 -8.65 3.10
CA GLY A 13 7.06 -8.42 3.71
C GLY A 13 7.50 -9.61 4.57
N THR A 14 6.58 -10.18 5.35
CA THR A 14 6.90 -11.35 6.17
C THR A 14 7.22 -12.58 5.34
N LEU A 15 6.56 -12.77 4.19
CA LEU A 15 6.85 -13.85 3.24
C LEU A 15 8.22 -13.72 2.58
N SER A 16 8.64 -12.48 2.27
CA SER A 16 9.88 -12.21 1.55
C SER A 16 11.11 -12.16 2.46
N ASN A 17 10.93 -11.98 3.78
CA ASN A 17 12.04 -11.88 4.73
C ASN A 17 12.64 -13.27 5.01
N PRO A 18 13.90 -13.54 4.63
CA PRO A 18 14.54 -14.83 4.89
C PRO A 18 14.76 -15.10 6.39
N ASN A 19 14.79 -14.06 7.22
CA ASN A 19 14.98 -14.19 8.68
C ASN A 19 13.70 -14.57 9.44
N ASN A 20 12.55 -14.67 8.76
CA ASN A 20 11.31 -15.14 9.38
C ASN A 20 11.25 -16.67 9.38
N SER A 21 10.61 -17.21 10.41
CA SER A 21 10.32 -18.65 10.48
C SER A 21 9.35 -19.08 9.39
N GLU A 22 9.44 -20.35 8.99
CA GLU A 22 8.53 -20.95 8.02
C GLU A 22 7.08 -20.89 8.50
N GLU A 23 6.83 -21.11 9.80
CA GLU A 23 5.49 -20.97 10.40
C GLU A 23 4.95 -19.54 10.26
N ALA A 24 5.78 -18.52 10.49
CA ALA A 24 5.35 -17.12 10.31
C ALA A 24 5.03 -16.80 8.85
N LYS A 25 5.78 -17.38 7.90
CA LYS A 25 5.50 -17.24 6.46
C LYS A 25 4.21 -17.96 6.08
N GLU A 26 3.98 -19.17 6.57
CA GLU A 26 2.76 -19.93 6.29
C GLU A 26 1.52 -19.17 6.79
N ARG A 27 1.53 -18.71 8.04
CA ARG A 27 0.47 -17.86 8.60
C ARG A 27 0.25 -16.59 7.79
N ALA A 28 1.33 -15.96 7.32
CA ALA A 28 1.24 -14.77 6.50
C ALA A 28 0.61 -15.06 5.13
N ALA A 29 0.96 -16.18 4.51
CA ALA A 29 0.36 -16.62 3.24
C ALA A 29 -1.13 -16.91 3.40
N GLU A 30 -1.53 -17.66 4.43
CA GLU A 30 -2.93 -17.98 4.72
C GLU A 30 -3.75 -16.69 4.90
N ARG A 31 -3.24 -15.75 5.70
CA ARG A 31 -3.94 -14.50 5.96
C ARG A 31 -4.01 -13.61 4.72
N LEU A 32 -2.96 -13.56 3.90
CA LEU A 32 -2.94 -12.83 2.63
C LEU A 32 -4.01 -13.38 1.69
N GLN A 33 -4.07 -14.71 1.53
CA GLN A 33 -5.04 -15.38 0.67
C GLN A 33 -6.49 -15.16 1.14
N GLN A 34 -6.74 -15.15 2.45
CA GLN A 34 -8.04 -14.79 3.00
C GLN A 34 -8.45 -13.36 2.65
N MET A 35 -7.51 -12.40 2.75
CA MET A 35 -7.77 -11.00 2.42
C MET A 35 -7.97 -10.76 0.93
N GLU A 36 -7.35 -11.58 0.08
CA GLU A 36 -7.59 -11.59 -1.36
C GLU A 36 -8.97 -12.18 -1.69
N GLN A 37 -9.35 -13.29 -1.05
CA GLN A 37 -10.68 -13.89 -1.22
C GLN A 37 -11.82 -12.98 -0.72
N SER A 38 -11.59 -12.23 0.36
CA SER A 38 -12.59 -11.28 0.87
C SER A 38 -12.63 -9.96 0.10
N GLY A 39 -11.71 -9.72 -0.84
CA GLY A 39 -11.57 -8.45 -1.55
C GLY A 39 -11.10 -7.29 -0.67
N GLU A 40 -10.72 -7.55 0.58
CA GLU A 40 -10.19 -6.54 1.49
C GLU A 40 -8.83 -6.02 1.04
N ALA A 41 -8.00 -6.89 0.44
CA ALA A 41 -6.67 -6.51 -0.06
C ALA A 41 -6.71 -5.52 -1.24
N ASP A 42 -7.74 -5.62 -2.09
CA ASP A 42 -7.89 -4.85 -3.34
C ASP A 42 -9.07 -3.88 -3.28
N SER A 43 -9.59 -3.58 -2.09
CA SER A 43 -10.69 -2.65 -1.93
C SER A 43 -10.34 -1.30 -2.58
N ALA A 44 -11.19 -0.82 -3.48
CA ALA A 44 -11.01 0.43 -4.21
C ALA A 44 -10.69 1.62 -3.29
N GLU A 45 -11.25 1.60 -2.07
CA GLU A 45 -11.01 2.60 -1.02
C GLU A 45 -9.60 2.51 -0.41
N ALA A 46 -9.04 1.30 -0.28
CA ALA A 46 -7.66 1.11 0.15
C ALA A 46 -6.66 1.53 -0.94
N HIS A 47 -7.03 1.38 -2.22
CA HIS A 47 -6.25 1.86 -3.35
C HIS A 47 -6.28 3.40 -3.44
N ALA A 48 -7.47 4.02 -3.37
CA ALA A 48 -7.64 5.48 -3.37
C ALA A 48 -6.82 6.15 -2.26
N GLY A 49 -6.93 5.68 -1.02
CA GLY A 49 -6.17 6.24 0.10
C GLY A 49 -4.65 6.08 -0.01
N GLN A 50 -4.15 5.06 -0.73
CA GLN A 50 -2.72 4.90 -1.02
C GLN A 50 -2.25 5.87 -2.11
N VAL A 51 -3.04 6.03 -3.17
CA VAL A 51 -2.76 6.95 -4.28
C VAL A 51 -2.70 8.39 -3.76
N GLU A 52 -3.68 8.80 -2.95
CA GLU A 52 -3.70 10.13 -2.36
C GLU A 52 -2.45 10.41 -1.50
N ARG A 53 -2.07 9.45 -0.66
CA ARG A 53 -0.87 9.56 0.19
C ARG A 53 0.40 9.62 -0.66
N GLY A 54 0.46 8.86 -1.75
CA GLY A 54 1.57 8.87 -2.70
C GLY A 54 1.74 10.23 -3.37
N HIS A 55 0.66 10.83 -3.87
CA HIS A 55 0.71 12.16 -4.47
C HIS A 55 1.05 13.25 -3.44
N LYS A 56 0.51 13.18 -2.22
CA LYS A 56 0.89 14.09 -1.13
C LYS A 56 2.40 13.99 -0.81
N ALA A 57 2.95 12.78 -0.73
CA ALA A 57 4.38 12.58 -0.53
C ALA A 57 5.22 13.12 -1.71
N ALA A 58 4.76 12.93 -2.95
CA ALA A 58 5.42 13.45 -4.13
C ALA A 58 5.49 14.99 -4.14
N ILE A 59 4.46 15.67 -3.62
CA ILE A 59 4.42 17.14 -3.48
C ILE A 59 5.41 17.63 -2.42
N SER A 60 5.47 16.96 -1.26
CA SER A 60 6.34 17.36 -0.15
C SER A 60 7.81 16.98 -0.33
N ASN A 61 8.14 16.08 -1.27
CA ASN A 61 9.51 15.65 -1.49
C ASN A 61 10.35 16.76 -2.17
N PRO A 62 11.37 17.33 -1.51
CA PRO A 62 12.19 18.40 -2.09
C PRO A 62 13.05 17.93 -3.27
N LYS A 63 13.28 16.61 -3.40
CA LYS A 63 14.01 16.02 -4.53
C LYS A 63 13.17 15.87 -5.80
N ASN A 64 11.86 16.11 -5.73
CA ASN A 64 10.97 15.99 -6.87
C ASN A 64 10.95 17.29 -7.69
N SER A 65 10.76 17.19 -9.01
CA SER A 65 10.66 18.36 -9.88
C SER A 65 9.35 19.12 -9.65
N GLU A 66 9.36 20.43 -9.89
CA GLU A 66 8.17 21.26 -9.72
C GLU A 66 7.02 20.80 -10.62
N GLU A 67 7.30 20.37 -11.86
CA GLU A 67 6.31 19.79 -12.77
C GLU A 67 5.66 18.51 -12.20
N ALA A 68 6.44 17.61 -11.60
CA ALA A 68 5.91 16.38 -11.00
C ALA A 68 5.07 16.67 -9.75
N LYS A 69 5.42 17.70 -8.97
CA LYS A 69 4.61 18.17 -7.84
C LYS A 69 3.31 18.81 -8.31
N GLN A 70 3.34 19.63 -9.36
CA GLN A 70 2.13 20.24 -9.93
C GLN A 70 1.19 19.18 -10.52
N HIS A 71 1.73 18.21 -11.25
CA HIS A 71 0.94 17.08 -11.74
C HIS A 71 0.29 16.30 -10.58
N SER A 72 1.05 16.02 -9.51
CA SER A 72 0.51 15.34 -8.33
C SER A 72 -0.56 16.17 -7.59
N LYS A 73 -0.46 17.50 -7.58
CA LYS A 73 -1.53 18.37 -7.05
C LYS A 73 -2.78 18.28 -7.90
N LYS A 74 -2.65 18.38 -9.23
CA LYS A 74 -3.78 18.32 -10.16
C LYS A 74 -4.52 16.99 -10.07
N VAL A 75 -3.79 15.88 -9.96
CA VAL A 75 -4.42 14.56 -9.77
C VAL A 75 -5.18 14.50 -8.44
N LEU A 76 -4.65 15.05 -7.35
CA LEU A 76 -5.38 15.12 -6.07
C LEU A 76 -6.61 16.03 -6.09
N GLU A 77 -6.64 17.04 -6.96
CA GLU A 77 -7.80 17.92 -7.14
C GLU A 77 -8.90 17.31 -8.01
N ASP A 78 -8.55 16.35 -8.87
CA ASP A 78 -9.47 15.66 -9.81
C ASP A 78 -10.01 14.32 -9.27
N MET A 79 -9.40 13.78 -8.20
CA MET A 79 -9.85 12.59 -7.47
C MET A 79 -11.02 12.89 -6.53
#